data_AF-A0A377B7X5-F1
#
_entry.id   AF-A0A377B7X5-F1
#
_cell.length_a   1.000
_cell.length_b   1.000
_cell.length_c   1.000
_cell.angle_alpha   90.00
_cell.angle_beta   90.00
_cell.angle_gamma   90.00
#
_symmetry.space_group_name_H-M   'P 1'
#
loop_
_entity.id
_entity.type
_entity.pdbx_description
1 polymer ?
#
loop_
_entity_poly.entity_id
_entity_poly.type
_entity_poly.pdbx_seq_one_letter_code
_entity_poly.pdbx_strand_id
1 'polypeptide(L)' 'MRERVSQQLKEIERRYDVKVLYACESGSRGLGFASPDSDYDVRFLYVHPLEWYLRVESRAMLLSLPHRRRVRCFRLGVA' A
#
# COMPACT_ATOMS: atom_id res chain seq x y z
N MET A 1 0.11 16.27 -4.38
CA MET A 1 0.55 14.86 -4.48
C MET A 1 0.08 14.01 -3.28
N ARG A 2 0.35 14.43 -2.04
CA ARG A 2 -0.10 13.74 -0.81
C ARG A 2 -1.59 13.34 -0.84
N GLU A 3 -2.47 14.22 -1.32
CA GLU A 3 -3.90 13.93 -1.45
C GLU A 3 -4.20 12.78 -2.41
N ARG A 4 -3.49 12.69 -3.54
CA ARG A 4 -3.65 11.58 -4.50
C ARG A 4 -3.23 10.25 -3.87
N VAL A 5 -2.12 10.24 -3.14
CA VAL A 5 -1.66 9.06 -2.38
C VAL A 5 -2.70 8.67 -1.35
N SER A 6 -3.21 9.62 -0.56
CA SER A 6 -4.25 9.35 0.45
C SER A 6 -5.53 8.78 -0.17
N GLN A 7 -5.98 9.31 -1.30
CA GLN A 7 -7.15 8.78 -2.02
C GLN A 7 -6.92 7.34 -2.51
N GLN A 8 -5.73 7.04 -3.05
CA GLN A 8 -5.41 5.68 -3.48
C GLN A 8 -5.31 4.70 -2.31
N LEU A 9 -4.74 5.11 -1.17
CA LEU A 9 -4.70 4.28 0.03
C LEU A 9 -6.11 3.99 0.54
N LYS A 10 -7.01 4.99 0.59
CA LYS A 10 -8.43 4.79 0.93
C LYS A 10 -9.15 3.84 -0.04
N GLU A 11 -8.86 3.95 -1.34
CA GLU A 11 -9.39 3.03 -2.36
C GLU A 11 -8.92 1.59 -2.09
N ILE A 12 -7.65 1.42 -1.70
CA ILE A 12 -7.07 0.11 -1.34
C ILE A 12 -7.72 -0.43 -0.06
N GLU A 13 -7.83 0.37 1.01
CA GLU A 13 -8.47 -0.03 2.26
C GLU A 13 -9.88 -0.57 2.00
N ARG A 14 -10.67 0.17 1.22
CA ARG A 14 -12.03 -0.23 0.86
C ARG A 14 -12.08 -1.45 -0.07
N ARG A 15 -11.19 -1.53 -1.06
CA ARG A 15 -11.21 -2.61 -2.07
C ARG A 15 -10.81 -3.95 -1.46
N TYR A 16 -9.89 -3.94 -0.51
CA TYR A 16 -9.29 -5.17 0.02
C TYR A 16 -9.68 -5.47 1.46
N ASP A 17 -10.54 -4.64 2.06
CA ASP A 17 -11.02 -4.78 3.42
C ASP A 17 -9.85 -4.89 4.41
N VAL A 18 -9.01 -3.86 4.37
CA VAL A 18 -7.80 -3.71 5.20
C VAL A 18 -7.75 -2.30 5.77
N LYS A 19 -7.03 -2.15 6.88
CA LYS A 19 -6.68 -0.85 7.43
C LYS A 19 -5.20 -0.59 7.22
N VAL A 20 -4.85 0.54 6.62
CA VAL A 20 -3.47 1.01 6.46
C VAL A 20 -3.03 1.66 7.77
N LEU A 21 -1.98 1.13 8.39
CA LEU A 21 -1.43 1.64 9.65
C LEU A 21 -0.37 2.71 9.41
N TYR A 22 0.42 2.52 8.36
CA TYR A 22 1.53 3.41 8.02
C TYR A 22 1.78 3.38 6.52
N ALA A 23 2.13 4.53 5.96
CA ALA A 23 2.57 4.64 4.58
C ALA A 23 3.76 5.60 4.51
N CYS A 24 4.79 5.21 3.77
CA CYS A 24 5.93 6.05 3.48
C CYS A 24 6.24 6.06 1.99
N GLU A 25 6.84 7.16 1.56
CA GLU A 25 7.47 7.23 0.25
C GLU A 25 8.72 6.33 0.24
N SER A 26 8.86 5.59 -0.85
CA SER A 26 9.98 4.70 -1.15
C SER A 26 10.50 5.05 -2.56
N GLY A 27 11.67 4.56 -2.91
CA GLY A 27 12.26 4.81 -4.24
C GLY A 27 13.10 6.09 -4.31
N SER A 28 13.35 6.57 -5.53
CA SER A 28 14.34 7.62 -5.81
C SER A 28 14.09 8.94 -5.07
N ARG A 29 12.82 9.26 -4.80
CA ARG A 29 12.41 10.44 -4.01
C ARG A 29 12.83 10.35 -2.55
N GLY A 30 12.76 9.16 -1.94
CA GLY A 30 13.24 8.91 -0.58
C GLY A 30 14.76 8.91 -0.45
N LEU A 31 15.49 8.78 -1.56
CA LEU A 31 16.96 8.77 -1.61
C LEU A 31 17.57 10.08 -2.16
N GLY A 32 16.74 11.06 -2.54
CA GLY A 32 17.22 12.35 -3.07
C GLY A 32 17.63 12.35 -4.55
N PHE A 33 17.37 11.28 -5.30
CA PHE A 33 17.70 11.14 -6.74
C PHE A 33 16.50 11.36 -7.66
N ALA A 34 15.44 12.00 -7.17
CA ALA A 34 14.22 12.14 -7.94
C ALA A 34 14.22 13.35 -8.86
N SER A 35 13.85 13.10 -10.11
CA SER A 35 13.48 14.12 -11.07
C SER A 35 12.01 14.54 -10.85
N PRO A 36 11.59 15.71 -11.36
CA PRO A 36 10.18 16.14 -11.29
C PRO A 36 9.20 15.11 -11.85
N ASP A 37 9.62 14.35 -12.88
CA ASP A 37 8.81 13.30 -13.52
C ASP A 37 8.88 11.93 -12.83
N SER A 38 9.71 11.76 -11.80
CA SER A 38 9.82 10.47 -11.10
C SER A 38 8.48 10.02 -10.52
N ASP A 39 8.17 8.74 -10.71
CA ASP A 39 7.02 8.09 -10.08
C ASP A 39 7.08 8.17 -8.56
N TYR A 40 5.92 8.06 -7.92
CA TYR A 40 5.80 7.98 -6.47
C TYR A 40 5.62 6.53 -6.05
N ASP A 41 6.68 5.87 -5.60
CA ASP A 41 6.58 4.56 -4.98
C ASP A 41 6.21 4.74 -3.50
N VAL A 42 5.09 4.17 -3.08
CA VAL A 42 4.57 4.27 -1.71
C VAL A 42 4.49 2.87 -1.13
N ARG A 43 5.23 2.62 -0.04
CA ARG A 43 5.12 1.37 0.72
C ARG A 43 4.21 1.60 1.91
N PHE A 44 3.39 0.61 2.23
CA PHE A 44 2.49 0.70 3.37
C PHE A 44 2.33 -0.60 4.12
N LEU A 45 2.12 -0.47 5.43
CA LEU A 45 1.76 -1.55 6.34
C LEU A 45 0.24 -1.57 6.52
N TYR A 46 -0.34 -2.75 6.50
CA TYR A 46 -1.77 -2.94 6.71
C TYR A 46 -2.09 -4.13 7.60
N VAL A 47 -3.28 -4.10 8.17
CA VAL A 47 -3.88 -5.19 8.92
C VAL A 47 -5.25 -5.52 8.37
N HIS A 48 -5.62 -6.80 8.47
CA HIS A 48 -6.99 -7.24 8.22
C HIS A 48 -7.88 -6.99 9.45
N PRO A 49 -9.22 -6.99 9.30
CA PRO A 49 -10.13 -7.07 10.43
C PRO A 49 -9.95 -8.38 11.19
N LEU A 50 -10.33 -8.40 12.47
CA LEU A 50 -10.14 -9.54 13.36
C LEU A 50 -10.76 -10.83 12.80
N GLU A 51 -11.93 -10.76 12.17
CA GLU A 51 -12.61 -11.94 11.62
C GLU A 51 -11.83 -12.60 10.47
N TRP A 52 -10.86 -11.91 9.87
CA TRP A 52 -9.97 -12.50 8.88
C TRP A 52 -8.99 -13.48 9.53
N TYR A 53 -8.43 -13.11 10.69
CA TYR A 53 -7.45 -13.91 11.42
C TYR A 53 -8.07 -15.09 12.18
N LEU A 54 -9.34 -14.98 12.58
CA LEU A 54 -10.05 -16.03 13.31
C LEU A 54 -10.54 -17.18 12.42
N ARG A 55 -10.21 -17.18 11.12
CA ARG A 55 -10.56 -18.27 10.20
C ARG A 55 -9.54 -19.40 10.30
N VAL A 56 -10.05 -20.63 10.32
CA VAL A 56 -9.22 -21.86 10.37
C VAL A 56 -8.54 -22.13 9.01
N GLU A 57 -9.07 -21.56 7.92
CA GLU A 57 -8.56 -21.73 6.56
C GLU A 57 -7.40 -20.76 6.26
N SER A 58 -6.34 -21.28 5.64
CA SER A 58 -5.19 -20.49 5.22
C SER A 58 -5.56 -19.54 4.07
N ARG A 59 -5.41 -18.23 4.27
CA ARG A 59 -5.55 -17.22 3.20
C ARG A 59 -4.20 -16.64 2.80
N ALA A 60 -4.07 -16.30 1.52
CA ALA A 60 -2.92 -15.56 1.02
C ALA A 60 -2.85 -14.20 1.72
N MET A 61 -1.84 -14.03 2.55
CA MET A 61 -1.63 -12.82 3.34
C MET A 61 -1.06 -11.68 2.50
N LEU A 62 -0.35 -12.02 1.41
CA LEU A 62 0.22 -11.03 0.48
C LEU A 62 -0.80 -10.64 -0.59
N LEU A 63 -1.03 -9.35 -0.66
CA LEU A 63 -2.00 -8.76 -1.55
C LEU A 63 -1.21 -8.19 -2.76
N SER A 64 -1.51 -8.54 -4.02
CA SER A 64 -0.79 -8.07 -5.22
C SER A 64 -1.47 -6.87 -5.92
N LEU A 65 -0.73 -5.78 -6.25
CA LEU A 65 -1.23 -4.63 -7.01
C LEU A 65 -0.59 -4.54 -8.40
N PRO A 66 -1.35 -4.07 -9.42
CA PRO A 66 -0.78 -3.74 -10.72
C PRO A 66 0.13 -2.50 -10.64
N HIS A 67 1.27 -2.53 -11.33
CA HIS A 67 2.35 -1.54 -11.23
C HIS A 67 2.15 -0.28 -12.13
N ARG A 68 1.07 -0.20 -12.92
CA ARG A 68 0.92 0.83 -13.97
C ARG A 68 0.18 2.10 -13.49
N ARG A 69 0.75 2.84 -12.55
CA ARG A 69 0.28 4.21 -12.19
C ARG A 69 1.47 5.09 -11.82
N ARG A 70 1.35 6.42 -12.00
CA ARG A 70 2.32 7.42 -11.49
C ARG A 70 2.52 7.36 -9.97
N VAL A 71 1.66 6.63 -9.28
CA VAL A 71 1.76 6.29 -7.85
C VAL A 71 1.69 4.79 -7.74
N ARG A 72 2.81 4.16 -7.40
CA ARG A 72 2.92 2.71 -7.24
C ARG A 72 2.81 2.39 -5.77
N CYS A 73 1.75 1.70 -5.36
CA CYS A 73 1.59 1.31 -3.97
C CYS A 73 2.05 -0.14 -3.78
N PHE A 74 3.01 -0.36 -2.90
CA PHE A 74 3.56 -1.67 -2.53
C PHE A 74 3.12 -2.07 -1.12
N ARG A 75 2.86 -3.36 -0.94
CA ARG A 75 2.21 -3.91 0.25
C ARG A 75 3.17 -4.67 1.15
N LEU A 76 3.20 -4.31 2.43
CA LEU A 76 3.74 -5.12 3.52
C LEU A 76 2.57 -5.54 4.43
N GLY A 77 2.22 -6.82 4.40
CA GLY A 77 1.26 -7.38 5.35
C GLY A 77 1.92 -7.56 6.71
N VAL A 78 1.22 -7.20 7.79
CA VAL A 78 1.65 -7.53 9.15
C VAL A 78 1.13 -8.93 9.48
N ALA A 79 2.04 -9.82 9.89
CA ALA A 79 1.76 -11.21 10.24
C ALA A 79 0.95 -11.33 11.53
#